data_AF-A0A3C0W255-F1
#
_entry.id   AF-A0A3C0W255-F1
#
_cell.length_a   1.000
_cell.length_b   1.000
_cell.length_c   1.000
_cell.angle_alpha   90.00
_cell.angle_beta   90.00
_cell.angle_gamma   90.00
#
_symmetry.space_group_name_H-M   'P 1'
#
loop_
_entity.id
_entity.type
_entity.pdbx_description
1 polymer ?
#
loop_
_entity_poly.entity_id
_entity_poly.type
_entity_poly.pdbx_seq_one_letter_code
_entity_poly.pdbx_strand_id
1 'polypeptide(L)'
;MPGERENKVPFLQDLNWRLEAAAFQALFGFLRLLGVERASGFGGKLLRTLGPLTGTHKTVTRNLRIAFPDMDEDERNRLAVDQWEQTGRTFAELAVMDRLTPESGRIDLVGMERLHAIRDSGKPVVLISGHLA
;
A
#
# COMPACT_ATOMS: atom_id res chain seq x y z
N MET A 1 -1.27 -19.56 30.08
CA MET A 1 -0.50 -18.75 29.08
C MET A 1 -0.95 -17.30 29.18
N PRO A 2 -0.11 -16.27 28.94
CA PRO A 2 -0.63 -14.91 28.75
C PRO A 2 -1.56 -14.94 27.53
N GLY A 3 -2.87 -14.76 27.74
CA GLY A 3 -3.88 -14.89 26.68
C GLY A 3 -5.20 -15.53 27.10
N GLU A 4 -5.29 -16.16 28.27
CA GLU A 4 -6.56 -16.69 28.77
C GLU A 4 -7.40 -15.61 29.45
N ARG A 5 -7.99 -14.74 28.62
CA ARG A 5 -9.27 -14.11 28.93
C ARG A 5 -10.18 -14.38 27.75
N GLU A 6 -11.05 -15.37 27.90
CA GLU A 6 -12.18 -15.57 26.99
C GLU A 6 -13.20 -14.45 27.22
N ASN A 7 -12.83 -13.24 26.81
CA ASN A 7 -13.77 -12.13 26.75
C ASN A 7 -14.71 -12.43 25.59
N LYS A 8 -15.90 -12.96 25.90
CA LYS A 8 -16.97 -13.11 24.91
C LYS A 8 -17.25 -11.73 24.33
N VAL A 9 -16.88 -11.55 23.06
CA VAL A 9 -17.11 -10.33 22.32
C VAL A 9 -18.63 -10.09 22.28
N PRO A 10 -19.12 -8.88 22.61
CA PRO A 10 -20.54 -8.55 22.52
C PRO A 10 -21.09 -8.85 21.12
N PHE A 11 -22.31 -9.39 21.01
CA PHE A 11 -22.92 -9.76 19.74
C PHE A 11 -22.91 -8.62 18.70
N LEU A 12 -23.17 -7.39 19.13
CA LEU A 12 -23.15 -6.22 18.25
C LEU A 12 -21.75 -5.93 17.70
N GLN A 13 -20.71 -6.15 18.49
CA GLN A 13 -19.33 -5.98 18.07
C GLN A 13 -18.91 -7.08 17.08
N ASP A 14 -19.28 -8.34 17.36
CA ASP A 14 -19.08 -9.44 16.41
C ASP A 14 -19.80 -9.19 15.08
N LEU A 15 -21.05 -8.72 15.13
CA LEU A 15 -21.81 -8.37 13.94
C LEU A 15 -21.15 -7.23 13.15
N ASN A 16 -20.68 -6.18 13.84
CA ASN A 16 -19.98 -5.07 13.19
C ASN A 16 -18.70 -5.55 12.47
N TRP A 17 -17.88 -6.39 13.13
CA TRP A 17 -16.69 -6.95 12.48
C TRP A 17 -17.01 -7.81 11.27
N ARG A 18 -18.10 -8.58 11.31
CA ARG A 18 -18.55 -9.35 10.14
C ARG A 18 -18.99 -8.45 9.00
N LEU A 19 -19.67 -7.34 9.29
CA LEU A 19 -20.06 -6.35 8.28
C LEU A 19 -18.82 -5.65 7.69
N GLU A 20 -17.86 -5.26 8.52
CA GLU A 20 -16.57 -4.69 8.08
C GLU A 20 -15.81 -5.68 7.19
N ALA A 21 -15.73 -6.95 7.58
CA ALA A 21 -15.09 -8.00 6.78
C ALA A 21 -15.80 -8.22 5.45
N ALA A 22 -17.14 -8.31 5.45
CA ALA A 22 -17.93 -8.47 4.23
C ALA A 22 -17.76 -7.26 3.29
N ALA A 23 -17.76 -6.04 3.82
CA ALA A 23 -17.52 -4.82 3.06
C ALA A 23 -16.10 -4.80 2.45
N PHE A 24 -15.09 -5.20 3.23
CA PHE A 24 -13.71 -5.29 2.76
C PHE A 24 -13.54 -6.35 1.65
N GLN A 25 -14.16 -7.52 1.82
CA GLN A 25 -14.19 -8.57 0.80
C GLN A 25 -14.90 -8.11 -0.48
N ALA A 26 -16.02 -7.40 -0.35
CA ALA A 26 -16.74 -6.83 -1.49
C ALA A 26 -15.89 -5.79 -2.22
N LEU A 27 -15.18 -4.91 -1.50
CA LEU A 27 -14.25 -3.95 -2.08
C LEU A 27 -13.13 -4.65 -2.85
N PHE A 28 -12.48 -5.66 -2.26
CA PHE A 28 -11.43 -6.43 -2.91
C PHE A 28 -11.95 -7.16 -4.16
N GLY A 29 -13.13 -7.78 -4.08
CA GLY A 29 -13.80 -8.41 -5.21
C GLY A 29 -14.07 -7.42 -6.34
N PHE A 30 -14.61 -6.24 -6.01
CA PHE A 30 -14.84 -5.16 -6.97
C PHE A 30 -13.55 -4.71 -7.65
N LEU A 31 -12.48 -4.42 -6.88
CA LEU A 31 -11.19 -4.03 -7.45
C LEU A 31 -10.62 -5.12 -8.36
N ARG A 32 -10.76 -6.40 -8.00
CA ARG A 32 -10.32 -7.53 -8.85
C ARG A 32 -11.07 -7.62 -10.18
N LEU A 33 -12.36 -7.24 -10.20
CA LEU A 33 -13.17 -7.22 -11.42
C LEU A 33 -12.76 -6.09 -12.37
N LEU A 34 -12.23 -4.98 -11.87
CA LEU A 34 -11.76 -3.86 -12.70
C LEU A 34 -10.51 -4.23 -13.53
N GLY A 35 -9.71 -5.18 -13.05
CA GLY A 35 -8.39 -5.49 -13.60
C GLY A 35 -7.31 -4.51 -13.13
N VAL A 36 -6.04 -4.82 -13.40
CA VAL A 36 -4.86 -4.12 -12.83
C VAL A 36 -4.91 -2.61 -13.08
N GLU A 37 -5.00 -2.19 -14.35
CA GLU A 37 -4.90 -0.77 -14.73
C GLU A 37 -6.01 0.09 -14.10
N ARG A 38 -7.24 -0.44 -14.14
CA ARG A 38 -8.42 0.30 -13.66
C ARG A 38 -8.50 0.29 -12.15
N ALA A 39 -8.11 -0.80 -11.49
CA ALA A 39 -8.03 -0.86 -10.03
C ALA A 39 -6.99 0.15 -9.51
N SER A 40 -5.78 0.14 -10.07
CA SER A 40 -4.71 1.09 -9.75
C SER A 40 -5.18 2.54 -9.93
N GLY A 41 -5.71 2.88 -11.12
CA GLY A 41 -6.20 4.22 -11.40
C GLY A 41 -7.38 4.66 -10.52
N PHE A 42 -8.27 3.74 -10.15
CA PHE A 42 -9.37 4.02 -9.22
C PHE A 42 -8.84 4.36 -7.82
N GLY A 43 -7.98 3.49 -7.26
CA GLY A 43 -7.38 3.70 -5.95
C GLY A 43 -6.60 5.02 -5.89
N GLY A 44 -5.81 5.30 -6.93
CA GLY A 44 -5.05 6.54 -7.04
C GLY A 44 -5.93 7.79 -7.02
N LYS A 45 -6.98 7.85 -7.85
CA LYS A 45 -7.93 8.98 -7.85
C LYS A 45 -8.66 9.13 -6.51
N LEU A 46 -9.06 8.02 -5.91
CA LEU A 46 -9.77 8.00 -4.64
C LEU A 46 -8.91 8.60 -3.52
N LEU A 47 -7.69 8.09 -3.30
CA LEU A 47 -6.84 8.59 -2.22
C LEU A 47 -6.21 9.94 -2.54
N ARG A 48 -5.93 10.27 -3.80
CA ARG A 48 -5.54 11.64 -4.19
C ARG A 48 -6.58 12.68 -3.74
N THR A 49 -7.87 12.31 -3.81
CA THR A 49 -8.99 13.20 -3.45
C THR A 49 -9.24 13.22 -1.94
N LEU A 50 -9.29 12.04 -1.29
CA LEU A 50 -9.65 11.93 0.12
C LEU A 50 -8.47 12.10 1.08
N GLY A 51 -7.28 11.67 0.67
CA GLY A 51 -6.06 11.68 1.47
C GLY A 51 -5.71 13.07 2.04
N PRO A 52 -5.70 14.15 1.22
CA PRO A 52 -5.44 15.50 1.70
C PRO A 52 -6.44 16.01 2.76
N LEU A 53 -7.65 15.45 2.79
CA LEU A 53 -8.69 15.80 3.76
C LEU A 53 -8.50 15.11 5.13
N THR A 54 -7.57 14.15 5.22
CA THR A 54 -7.31 13.41 6.46
C THR A 54 -6.29 14.12 7.35
N GLY A 55 -6.32 13.84 8.65
CA GLY A 55 -5.30 14.32 9.59
C GLY A 55 -3.87 13.84 9.23
N THR A 56 -3.76 12.70 8.54
CA THR A 56 -2.48 12.11 8.10
C THR A 56 -1.74 13.00 7.11
N HIS A 57 -2.44 13.85 6.35
CA HIS A 57 -1.79 14.76 5.41
C HIS A 57 -0.82 15.73 6.11
N LYS A 58 -1.11 16.13 7.35
CA LYS A 58 -0.18 16.94 8.16
C LYS A 58 1.15 16.22 8.40
N THR A 59 1.10 14.91 8.62
CA THR A 59 2.29 14.07 8.78
C THR A 59 3.07 13.99 7.47
N VAL A 60 2.38 13.83 6.33
CA VAL A 60 3.02 13.83 5.00
C VAL A 60 3.78 15.13 4.78
N THR A 61 3.15 16.30 4.94
CA THR A 61 3.80 17.60 4.75
C THR A 61 4.95 17.84 5.72
N ARG A 62 4.86 17.34 6.97
CA ARG A 62 5.97 17.41 7.93
C ARG A 62 7.15 16.54 7.48
N ASN A 63 6.90 15.30 7.08
CA ASN A 63 7.94 14.38 6.65
C ASN A 63 8.65 14.89 5.39
N LEU A 64 7.90 15.43 4.42
CA LEU A 64 8.48 16.02 3.21
C LEU A 64 9.34 17.25 3.52
N ARG A 65 9.00 18.07 4.53
CA ARG A 65 9.87 19.17 4.98
C ARG A 65 11.19 18.69 5.58
N ILE A 66 11.17 17.55 6.26
CA ILE A 66 12.36 16.93 6.84
C ILE A 66 13.22 16.28 5.74
N ALA A 67 12.59 15.56 4.81
CA ALA A 67 13.28 14.82 3.76
C ALA A 67 13.79 15.72 2.63
N PHE A 68 13.07 16.81 2.33
CA PHE A 68 13.36 17.74 1.23
C PHE A 68 13.36 19.18 1.75
N PRO A 69 14.33 19.57 2.61
CA PRO A 69 14.36 20.91 3.21
C PRO A 69 14.60 22.01 2.17
N ASP A 70 15.36 21.73 1.11
CA ASP A 70 15.74 22.69 0.08
C ASP A 70 14.74 22.78 -1.09
N MET A 71 13.67 21.96 -1.07
CA MET A 71 12.63 21.97 -2.08
C MET A 71 11.68 23.15 -1.86
N ASP A 72 11.30 23.81 -2.96
CA ASP A 72 10.31 24.88 -2.97
C ASP A 72 9.00 24.46 -2.30
N GLU A 73 8.35 25.40 -1.60
CA GLU A 73 7.17 25.08 -0.80
C GLU A 73 5.98 24.63 -1.67
N ASP A 74 5.76 25.25 -2.82
CA ASP A 74 4.66 24.89 -3.72
C ASP A 74 4.93 23.55 -4.42
N GLU A 75 6.18 23.27 -4.77
CA GLU A 75 6.58 21.96 -5.26
C GLU A 75 6.36 20.87 -4.21
N ARG A 76 6.78 21.11 -2.97
CA ARG A 76 6.60 20.17 -1.87
C ARG A 76 5.13 19.93 -1.54
N ASN A 77 4.30 20.98 -1.60
CA ASN A 77 2.86 20.85 -1.39
C ASN A 77 2.19 20.05 -2.50
N ARG A 78 2.59 20.24 -3.76
CA ARG A 78 2.15 19.39 -4.88
C ARG A 78 2.56 17.93 -4.67
N LEU A 79 3.81 17.68 -4.30
CA LEU A 79 4.30 16.33 -3.99
C LEU A 79 3.52 15.68 -2.83
N ALA A 80 3.15 16.45 -1.80
CA ALA A 80 2.33 15.97 -0.69
C ALA A 80 0.94 15.49 -1.11
N VAL A 81 0.38 16.07 -2.18
CA VAL A 81 -0.88 15.62 -2.80
C VAL A 81 -0.62 14.45 -3.74
N ASP A 82 0.41 14.52 -4.59
CA ASP A 82 0.72 13.50 -5.59
C ASP A 82 1.04 12.14 -4.96
N GLN A 83 1.73 12.11 -3.82
CA GLN A 83 2.02 10.86 -3.12
C GLN A 83 0.76 10.11 -2.67
N TRP A 84 -0.37 10.80 -2.47
CA TRP A 84 -1.63 10.12 -2.15
C TRP A 84 -2.16 9.31 -3.32
N GLU A 85 -1.88 9.74 -4.56
CA GLU A 85 -2.20 8.95 -5.73
C GLU A 85 -1.40 7.64 -5.73
N GLN A 86 -0.10 7.69 -5.45
CA GLN A 86 0.72 6.47 -5.37
C GLN A 86 0.27 5.55 -4.24
N THR A 87 0.02 6.10 -3.05
CA THR A 87 -0.55 5.35 -1.92
C THR A 87 -1.85 4.64 -2.31
N GLY A 88 -2.73 5.33 -3.05
CA GLY A 88 -3.99 4.77 -3.53
C GLY A 88 -3.83 3.68 -4.57
N ARG A 89 -2.90 3.85 -5.50
CA ARG A 89 -2.54 2.84 -6.51
C ARG A 89 -2.04 1.57 -5.83
N THR A 90 -1.06 1.68 -4.94
CA THR A 90 -0.52 0.54 -4.19
C THR A 90 -1.60 -0.18 -3.39
N PHE A 91 -2.46 0.56 -2.67
CA PHE A 91 -3.55 -0.05 -1.90
C PHE A 91 -4.51 -0.86 -2.80
N ALA A 92 -4.89 -0.32 -3.96
CA ALA A 92 -5.77 -1.02 -4.88
C ALA A 92 -5.08 -2.19 -5.60
N GLU A 93 -3.79 -2.06 -5.89
CA GLU A 93 -2.97 -3.10 -6.52
C GLU A 93 -2.77 -4.33 -5.62
N LEU A 94 -2.78 -4.17 -4.29
CA LEU A 94 -2.78 -5.31 -3.36
C LEU A 94 -3.93 -6.30 -3.65
N ALA A 95 -5.08 -5.81 -4.11
CA ALA A 95 -6.21 -6.66 -4.45
C ALA A 95 -5.96 -7.54 -5.69
N VAL A 96 -5.00 -7.17 -6.55
CA VAL A 96 -4.67 -7.82 -7.84
C VAL A 96 -3.19 -8.21 -7.95
N MET A 97 -2.48 -8.29 -6.83
CA MET A 97 -1.03 -8.49 -6.78
C MET A 97 -0.59 -9.83 -7.40
N ASP A 98 -1.45 -10.84 -7.37
CA ASP A 98 -1.24 -12.14 -8.05
C ASP A 98 -1.14 -12.02 -9.58
N ARG A 99 -1.59 -10.89 -10.16
CA ARG A 99 -1.52 -10.60 -11.60
C ARG A 99 -0.32 -9.74 -11.96
N LEU A 100 0.38 -9.18 -10.97
CA LEU A 100 1.57 -8.35 -11.14
C LEU A 100 2.80 -9.26 -11.05
N THR A 101 3.11 -9.95 -12.15
CA THR A 101 4.29 -10.83 -12.26
C THR A 101 5.24 -10.33 -13.36
N PRO A 102 6.52 -10.74 -13.35
CA PRO A 102 7.44 -10.44 -14.47
C PRO A 102 6.88 -10.87 -15.83
N GLU A 103 6.19 -12.01 -15.88
CA GLU A 103 5.57 -12.55 -17.10
C GLU A 103 4.39 -11.71 -17.60
N SER A 104 3.78 -10.91 -16.73
CA SER A 104 2.73 -9.96 -17.13
C SER A 104 3.26 -8.81 -18.01
N GLY A 105 4.58 -8.65 -18.13
CA GLY A 105 5.24 -7.56 -18.86
C GLY A 105 5.16 -6.21 -18.15
N ARG A 106 4.71 -6.18 -16.90
CA ARG A 106 4.52 -4.96 -16.09
C ARG A 106 5.62 -4.72 -15.06
N ILE A 107 6.51 -5.69 -14.86
CA ILE A 107 7.58 -5.64 -13.87
C ILE A 107 8.90 -5.82 -14.60
N ASP A 108 9.81 -4.86 -14.40
CA ASP A 108 11.21 -5.00 -14.78
C ASP A 108 12.04 -5.36 -13.54
N LEU A 109 12.91 -6.35 -13.69
CA LEU A 109 13.72 -6.88 -12.59
C LEU A 109 15.18 -6.45 -12.77
N VAL A 110 15.56 -5.39 -12.05
CA VAL A 110 16.94 -4.88 -12.06
C VAL A 110 17.78 -5.56 -10.97
N GLY A 111 18.92 -6.13 -11.35
CA GLY A 111 19.87 -6.74 -10.40
C GLY A 111 19.61 -8.21 -10.06
N MET A 112 18.91 -8.95 -10.93
CA MET A 112 18.61 -10.39 -10.74
C MET A 112 19.86 -11.26 -10.56
N GLU A 113 20.96 -10.88 -11.18
CA GLU A 113 22.25 -11.55 -11.02
C GLU A 113 22.74 -11.55 -9.57
N ARG A 114 22.41 -10.51 -8.79
CA ARG A 114 22.75 -10.44 -7.36
C ARG A 114 21.92 -11.42 -6.55
N LEU A 115 20.63 -11.58 -6.88
CA LEU A 115 19.77 -12.56 -6.24
C LEU A 115 20.21 -13.99 -6.55
N HIS A 116 20.63 -14.28 -7.79
CA HIS A 116 21.22 -15.57 -8.14
C HIS A 116 22.52 -15.82 -7.37
N ALA A 117 23.44 -14.85 -7.32
CA ALA A 117 24.68 -14.99 -6.56
C ALA A 117 24.43 -15.23 -5.07
N ILE A 118 23.43 -14.56 -4.48
CA ILE A 118 23.02 -14.77 -3.08
C ILE A 118 22.51 -16.21 -2.88
N ARG A 119 21.59 -16.68 -3.73
CA ARG A 119 21.05 -18.05 -3.69
C ARG A 119 22.18 -19.08 -3.78
N ASP A 120 23.10 -18.89 -4.72
CA ASP A 120 24.17 -19.84 -5.01
C ASP A 120 25.29 -19.80 -3.96
N SER A 121 25.37 -18.72 -3.15
CA SER A 121 26.38 -18.57 -2.10
C SER A 121 26.22 -19.53 -0.92
N GLY A 122 25.00 -20.05 -0.70
CA GLY A 122 24.67 -20.87 0.47
C GLY A 122 24.79 -20.14 1.82
N LYS A 123 24.94 -18.81 1.82
CA LYS A 123 25.10 -17.99 3.03
C LYS A 123 23.77 -17.39 3.48
N PRO A 124 23.55 -17.21 4.79
CA PRO A 124 22.45 -16.39 5.29
C PRO A 124 22.55 -14.95 4.78
N VAL A 125 21.41 -14.35 4.44
CA VAL A 125 21.31 -12.99 3.92
C VAL A 125 20.17 -12.25 4.61
N VAL A 126 20.30 -10.93 4.71
CA VAL A 126 19.21 -10.03 5.12
C VAL A 126 18.87 -9.13 3.94
N LEU A 127 17.61 -9.18 3.49
CA LEU A 127 17.09 -8.25 2.49
C LEU A 127 16.48 -7.04 3.21
N ILE A 128 16.91 -5.84 2.85
CA ILE A 128 16.44 -4.58 3.44
C ILE A 128 15.64 -3.83 2.38
N SER A 129 14.43 -3.39 2.74
CA SER A 129 13.57 -2.57 1.87
C SER A 129 12.89 -1.45 2.68
N GLY A 130 12.30 -0.50 1.97
CA GLY A 130 11.44 0.56 2.52
C GLY A 130 9.98 0.40 2.11
N HIS A 131 9.10 1.14 2.78
CA HIS A 131 7.70 1.29 2.35
C HIS A 131 7.64 2.32 1.22
N LEU A 132 7.96 1.88 0.01
CA LEU A 132 8.08 2.71 -1.19
C LEU A 132 7.08 2.24 -2.25
N ALA A 133 6.56 3.19 -3.02
CA ALA A 133 5.62 3.00 -4.12
C ALA A 133 5.94 4.00 -5.24
#